data_AF-A0A383EHN9-F1
#
_entry.id   AF-A0A383EHN9-F1
#
_cell.length_a   1.000
_cell.length_b   1.000
_cell.length_c   1.000
_cell.angle_alpha   90.00
_cell.angle_beta   90.00
_cell.angle_gamma   90.00
#
_symmetry.space_group_name_H-M   'P 1'
#
loop_
_entity.id
_entity.type
_entity.pdbx_description
1 polymer ?
#
loop_
_entity_poly.entity_id
_entity_poly.type
_entity_poly.pdbx_seq_one_letter_code
_entity_poly.pdbx_strand_id
1 'polypeptide(L)'
;CTSAGVYHCPGDQRGKQGRNLGLYAWVSYSKANPMNGGGWQGSSAVGGAQPYFTKVNEIRQPAMSMVFVEEQDQRSENKGTWVINVPTGWVDPFAVAHGNDSSFSFADGHSENHKFTDAQTLENTRAQSEGTGQFYWKGGTAKNPDFKWVHERYRHKKYKPI
;
A
#
# COMPACT_ATOMS: atom_id res chain seq x y z
N CYS A 1 -12.80 8.04 -22.67
CA CYS A 1 -11.85 8.99 -22.05
C CYS A 1 -10.64 8.21 -21.57
N THR A 2 -9.46 8.47 -22.12
CA THR A 2 -8.21 7.94 -21.58
C THR A 2 -7.94 8.61 -20.22
N SER A 3 -7.58 7.81 -19.21
CA SER A 3 -7.10 8.36 -17.93
C SER A 3 -5.96 9.33 -18.21
N ALA A 4 -5.98 10.52 -17.61
CA ALA A 4 -5.01 11.59 -17.87
C ALA A 4 -3.59 11.28 -17.32
N GLY A 5 -3.24 10.01 -17.11
CA GLY A 5 -1.95 9.58 -16.55
C GLY A 5 -1.69 10.02 -15.12
N VAL A 6 -2.68 10.63 -14.44
CA VAL A 6 -2.50 11.25 -13.11
C VAL A 6 -2.34 10.21 -12.00
N TYR A 7 -2.83 8.99 -12.22
CA TYR A 7 -2.69 7.84 -11.31
C TYR A 7 -1.59 6.86 -11.75
N HIS A 8 -0.58 7.38 -12.45
CA HIS A 8 0.56 6.61 -12.93
C HIS A 8 1.86 7.21 -12.40
N CYS A 9 2.73 6.35 -11.88
CA CYS A 9 4.07 6.72 -11.51
C CYS A 9 4.96 6.72 -12.77
N PRO A 10 5.65 7.82 -13.14
CA PRO A 10 6.57 7.83 -14.28
C PRO A 10 7.72 6.81 -14.17
N GLY A 11 8.03 6.39 -12.94
CA GLY A 11 8.99 5.32 -12.63
C GLY A 11 8.46 3.92 -12.95
N ASP A 12 7.15 3.74 -13.16
CA ASP A 12 6.55 2.46 -13.49
C ASP A 12 6.96 2.00 -14.90
N GLN A 13 7.96 1.14 -14.97
CA GLN A 13 8.51 0.66 -16.24
C GLN A 13 7.74 -0.53 -16.82
N ARG A 14 6.63 -0.98 -16.22
CA ARG A 14 5.90 -2.19 -16.68
C ARG A 14 5.43 -2.07 -18.12
N GLY A 15 4.97 -0.88 -18.52
CA GLY A 15 4.56 -0.59 -19.90
C GLY A 15 5.70 -0.64 -20.93
N LYS A 16 6.96 -0.60 -20.48
CA LYS A 16 8.17 -0.63 -21.32
C LYS A 16 8.88 -1.98 -21.31
N GLN A 17 8.45 -2.94 -20.48
CA GLN A 17 9.12 -4.24 -20.35
C GLN A 17 9.01 -5.12 -21.61
N GLY A 18 8.21 -4.75 -22.61
CA GLY A 18 8.11 -5.45 -23.90
C GLY A 18 7.61 -6.89 -23.83
N ARG A 19 7.26 -7.36 -22.62
CA ARG A 19 6.78 -8.71 -22.30
C ARG A 19 5.32 -8.59 -21.86
N ASN A 20 4.46 -9.45 -22.38
CA ASN A 20 3.08 -9.54 -21.93
C ASN A 20 3.02 -10.29 -20.59
N LEU A 21 3.35 -9.59 -19.50
CA LEU A 21 3.30 -10.14 -18.14
C LEU A 21 1.87 -10.13 -17.56
N GLY A 22 0.86 -9.67 -18.31
CA GLY A 22 -0.50 -9.50 -17.79
C GLY A 22 -0.63 -8.39 -16.73
N LEU A 23 0.42 -7.59 -16.53
CA LEU A 23 0.48 -6.51 -15.54
C LEU A 23 0.02 -5.18 -16.15
N TYR A 24 -0.89 -4.47 -15.47
CA TYR A 24 -1.38 -3.18 -15.94
C TYR A 24 -0.50 -2.05 -15.40
N ALA A 25 0.16 -1.31 -16.29
CA ALA A 25 1.16 -0.29 -15.92
C ALA A 25 0.58 1.06 -15.45
N TRP A 26 -0.73 1.31 -15.58
CA TRP A 26 -1.30 2.67 -15.46
C TRP A 26 -2.10 2.92 -14.18
N VAL A 27 -2.04 2.00 -13.21
CA VAL A 27 -2.67 2.11 -11.88
C VAL A 27 -1.59 1.84 -10.85
N SER A 28 -0.70 2.81 -10.65
CA SER A 28 0.50 2.63 -9.83
C SER A 28 0.24 2.90 -8.34
N TYR A 29 -0.91 3.49 -7.99
CA TYR A 29 -1.25 3.87 -6.62
C TYR A 29 -2.57 3.28 -6.15
N SER A 30 -2.61 2.87 -4.88
CA SER A 30 -3.80 2.40 -4.21
C SER A 30 -4.14 3.20 -2.98
N LYS A 31 -5.45 3.41 -2.76
CA LYS A 31 -5.96 4.05 -1.56
C LYS A 31 -5.87 3.10 -0.37
N ALA A 32 -5.29 3.54 0.73
CA ALA A 32 -5.23 2.80 1.98
C ALA A 32 -6.64 2.58 2.57
N ASN A 33 -6.90 1.37 3.10
CA ASN A 33 -8.21 1.01 3.66
C ASN A 33 -8.68 1.90 4.83
N PRO A 34 -7.83 2.45 5.71
CA PRO A 34 -8.32 3.34 6.76
C PRO A 34 -8.92 4.65 6.25
N MET A 35 -8.71 5.01 4.98
CA MET A 35 -9.27 6.20 4.32
C MET A 35 -10.59 5.89 3.61
N ASN A 36 -11.64 5.66 4.40
CA ASN A 36 -12.97 5.28 3.93
C ASN A 36 -12.94 4.05 3.00
N GLY A 37 -12.28 2.99 3.47
CA GLY A 37 -12.06 1.76 2.71
C GLY A 37 -13.14 0.71 2.88
N GLY A 38 -12.78 -0.51 2.52
CA GLY A 38 -13.64 -1.68 2.57
C GLY A 38 -13.78 -2.30 3.96
N GLY A 39 -14.51 -3.41 4.00
CA GLY A 39 -14.78 -4.18 5.22
C GLY A 39 -13.65 -5.08 5.70
N TRP A 40 -12.38 -4.73 5.45
CA TRP A 40 -11.24 -5.61 5.72
C TRP A 40 -11.14 -6.02 7.19
N GLN A 41 -10.86 -7.31 7.47
CA GLN A 41 -10.96 -7.92 8.80
C GLN A 41 -12.30 -7.64 9.53
N GLY A 42 -13.41 -7.61 8.78
CA GLY A 42 -14.75 -7.33 9.32
C GLY A 42 -14.92 -5.91 9.85
N SER A 43 -14.09 -4.97 9.37
CA SER A 43 -14.10 -3.59 9.85
C SER A 43 -15.19 -2.75 9.22
N SER A 44 -15.64 -1.73 9.94
CA SER A 44 -16.58 -0.71 9.44
C SER A 44 -16.19 0.65 10.00
N ALA A 45 -16.92 1.71 9.64
CA ALA A 45 -16.69 3.03 10.23
C ALA A 45 -16.83 3.08 11.77
N VAL A 46 -17.50 2.08 12.37
CA VAL A 46 -17.85 2.04 13.79
C VAL A 46 -17.30 0.83 14.55
N GLY A 47 -16.70 -0.16 13.86
CA GLY A 47 -16.33 -1.43 14.49
C GLY A 47 -15.29 -2.26 13.73
N GLY A 48 -15.02 -3.46 14.27
CA GLY A 48 -14.02 -4.41 13.77
C GLY A 48 -12.57 -4.11 14.20
N ALA A 49 -11.63 -4.79 13.55
CA ALA A 49 -10.21 -4.77 13.91
C ALA A 49 -9.54 -3.43 13.54
N GLN A 50 -9.90 -2.86 12.39
CA GLN A 50 -9.33 -1.64 11.83
C GLN A 50 -10.41 -0.66 11.34
N PRO A 51 -11.26 -0.11 12.23
CA PRO A 51 -12.32 0.81 11.85
C PRO A 51 -11.78 2.05 11.12
N TYR A 52 -12.29 2.31 9.92
CA TYR A 52 -11.79 3.36 9.02
C TYR A 52 -12.42 4.74 9.31
N PHE A 53 -11.71 5.78 8.86
CA PHE A 53 -12.19 7.15 8.86
C PHE A 53 -13.18 7.38 7.72
N THR A 54 -14.25 8.11 8.00
CA THR A 54 -15.21 8.56 6.98
C THR A 54 -15.16 10.08 6.78
N LYS A 55 -14.51 10.81 7.70
CA LYS A 55 -14.32 12.25 7.61
C LYS A 55 -12.88 12.62 7.97
N VAL A 56 -12.34 13.64 7.29
CA VAL A 56 -10.97 14.13 7.51
C VAL A 56 -10.75 14.58 8.96
N ASN A 57 -11.75 15.17 9.60
CA ASN A 57 -11.65 15.64 10.99
C ASN A 57 -11.55 14.51 12.04
N GLU A 58 -11.77 13.24 11.64
CA GLU A 58 -11.53 12.09 12.49
C GLU A 58 -10.03 11.70 12.53
N ILE A 59 -9.24 12.16 11.56
CA ILE A 59 -7.82 11.83 11.41
C ILE A 59 -7.01 12.73 12.36
N ARG A 60 -6.61 12.17 13.51
CA ARG A 60 -5.91 12.92 14.57
C ARG A 60 -4.44 13.23 14.26
N GLN A 61 -3.78 12.40 13.46
CA GLN A 61 -2.38 12.60 13.07
C GLN A 61 -2.26 12.56 11.53
N PRO A 62 -2.68 13.62 10.82
CA PRO A 62 -2.73 13.62 9.35
C PRO A 62 -1.39 13.29 8.69
N ALA A 63 -0.30 13.88 9.18
CA ALA A 63 1.07 13.62 8.71
C ALA A 63 1.55 12.17 8.92
N MET A 64 0.92 11.41 9.82
CA MET A 64 1.26 9.99 10.07
C MET A 64 0.19 9.05 9.50
N SER A 65 -0.75 9.54 8.70
CA SER A 65 -1.86 8.72 8.20
C SER A 65 -1.78 8.60 6.68
N MET A 66 -1.30 7.45 6.20
CA MET A 66 -1.14 7.19 4.77
C MET A 66 -2.49 7.20 4.04
N VAL A 67 -2.52 7.75 2.83
CA VAL A 67 -3.70 7.86 1.97
C VAL A 67 -3.51 7.04 0.70
N PHE A 68 -2.44 7.28 -0.06
CA PHE A 68 -2.07 6.47 -1.22
C PHE A 68 -0.69 5.86 -1.04
N VAL A 69 -0.51 4.67 -1.60
CA VAL A 69 0.75 3.92 -1.65
C VAL A 69 0.96 3.35 -3.05
N GLU A 70 2.21 3.30 -3.49
CA GLU A 70 2.55 2.60 -4.73
C GLU A 70 2.32 1.08 -4.59
N GLU A 71 1.44 0.54 -5.42
CA GLU A 71 1.08 -0.88 -5.42
C GLU A 71 1.29 -1.47 -6.81
N GLN A 72 1.74 -2.73 -6.80
CA GLN A 72 1.79 -3.57 -7.96
C GLN A 72 0.93 -4.82 -7.73
N ASP A 73 -0.36 -4.68 -8.01
CA ASP A 73 -1.31 -5.78 -8.01
C ASP A 73 -1.17 -6.63 -9.28
N GLN A 74 -1.07 -7.95 -9.13
CA GLN A 74 -0.97 -8.88 -10.26
C GLN A 74 -2.31 -9.21 -10.91
N ARG A 75 -3.44 -8.80 -10.31
CA ARG A 75 -4.80 -9.12 -10.75
C ARG A 75 -5.27 -8.22 -11.89
N SER A 76 -4.36 -7.87 -12.80
CA SER A 76 -4.41 -6.80 -13.80
C SER A 76 -4.28 -5.39 -13.23
N GLU A 77 -5.32 -4.87 -12.57
CA GLU A 77 -5.33 -3.54 -11.93
C GLU A 77 -5.32 -3.66 -10.40
N ASN A 78 -5.01 -2.56 -9.69
CA ASN A 78 -5.14 -2.54 -8.24
C ASN A 78 -6.61 -2.67 -7.83
N LYS A 79 -6.95 -3.72 -7.09
CA LYS A 79 -8.34 -4.00 -6.69
C LYS A 79 -8.62 -3.66 -5.25
N GLY A 80 -9.63 -2.81 -5.06
CA GLY A 80 -10.13 -2.43 -3.74
C GLY A 80 -9.25 -1.38 -3.08
N THR A 81 -9.06 -1.53 -1.77
CA THR A 81 -8.16 -0.68 -0.99
C THR A 81 -6.96 -1.47 -0.55
N TRP A 82 -5.81 -0.80 -0.47
CA TRP A 82 -4.57 -1.39 0.03
C TRP A 82 -4.67 -1.69 1.53
N VAL A 83 -4.33 -2.92 1.92
CA VAL A 83 -4.48 -3.42 3.29
C VAL A 83 -3.23 -4.10 3.87
N ILE A 84 -3.17 -4.08 5.20
CA ILE A 84 -2.43 -5.04 6.03
C ILE A 84 -3.39 -5.70 7.02
N ASN A 85 -2.98 -6.84 7.57
CA ASN A 85 -3.62 -7.39 8.76
C ASN A 85 -3.13 -6.62 10.00
N VAL A 86 -4.07 -6.14 10.81
CA VAL A 86 -3.78 -5.62 12.14
C VAL A 86 -4.09 -6.71 13.19
N PRO A 87 -3.26 -6.88 14.24
CA PRO A 87 -2.06 -6.09 14.54
C PRO A 87 -0.85 -6.43 13.65
N THR A 88 -0.81 -7.61 13.01
CA THR A 88 0.37 -8.04 12.23
C THR A 88 -0.02 -8.86 11.00
N GLY A 89 0.68 -8.66 9.89
CA GLY A 89 0.63 -9.49 8.69
C GLY A 89 0.57 -8.67 7.41
N TRP A 90 1.48 -8.96 6.47
CA TRP A 90 1.40 -8.40 5.12
C TRP A 90 0.20 -8.97 4.37
N VAL A 91 -0.36 -8.20 3.44
CA VAL A 91 -1.47 -8.62 2.58
C VAL A 91 -1.20 -8.15 1.17
N ASP A 92 -1.36 -6.85 0.91
CA ASP A 92 -1.22 -6.29 -0.43
C ASP A 92 0.22 -5.88 -0.72
N PRO A 93 0.69 -6.09 -1.96
CA PRO A 93 2.06 -5.81 -2.34
C PRO A 93 2.38 -4.33 -2.47
N PHE A 94 3.67 -4.02 -2.60
CA PHE A 94 4.18 -2.70 -2.97
C PHE A 94 4.80 -2.73 -4.37
N ALA A 95 4.89 -1.56 -4.99
CA ALA A 95 5.70 -1.36 -6.20
C ALA A 95 6.98 -0.58 -5.87
N VAL A 96 8.15 -1.14 -6.17
CA VAL A 96 9.46 -0.48 -5.98
C VAL A 96 9.96 0.17 -7.26
N ALA A 97 9.20 1.15 -7.75
CA ALA A 97 9.46 1.78 -9.06
C ALA A 97 10.75 2.64 -9.10
N HIS A 98 11.35 2.94 -7.95
CA HIS A 98 12.46 3.90 -7.82
C HIS A 98 13.75 3.30 -7.26
N GLY A 99 13.92 1.98 -7.38
CA GLY A 99 15.18 1.27 -7.11
C GLY A 99 15.14 0.36 -5.90
N ASN A 100 14.46 0.74 -4.82
CA ASN A 100 14.04 -0.13 -3.69
C ASN A 100 13.02 0.57 -2.77
N ASP A 101 12.37 1.63 -3.25
CA ASP A 101 11.44 2.45 -2.48
C ASP A 101 10.09 2.56 -3.16
N SER A 102 9.07 2.79 -2.35
CA SER A 102 7.72 3.15 -2.78
C SER A 102 7.38 4.55 -2.30
N SER A 103 6.60 5.26 -3.11
CA SER A 103 6.03 6.56 -2.76
C SER A 103 4.75 6.40 -1.93
N PHE A 104 4.64 7.17 -0.86
CA PHE A 104 3.48 7.25 0.02
C PHE A 104 2.99 8.69 0.07
N SER A 105 1.68 8.88 0.18
CA SER A 105 1.07 10.19 0.47
C SER A 105 0.30 10.15 1.78
N PHE A 106 0.14 11.31 2.40
CA PHE A 106 -0.42 11.45 3.74
C PHE A 106 -1.61 12.40 3.78
N ALA A 107 -2.39 12.32 4.85
CA ALA A 107 -3.66 13.03 4.96
C ALA A 107 -3.52 14.56 5.16
N ASP A 108 -2.32 15.07 5.46
CA ASP A 108 -1.99 16.50 5.41
C ASP A 108 -1.54 16.99 4.01
N GLY A 109 -1.44 16.08 3.04
CA GLY A 109 -1.13 16.38 1.65
C GLY A 109 0.34 16.25 1.24
N HIS A 110 1.23 15.89 2.16
CA HIS A 110 2.62 15.63 1.79
C HIS A 110 2.83 14.22 1.23
N SER A 111 4.01 13.98 0.67
CA SER A 111 4.46 12.67 0.20
C SER A 111 5.86 12.35 0.72
N GLU A 112 6.12 11.07 1.00
CA GLU A 112 7.44 10.55 1.38
C GLU A 112 7.73 9.29 0.57
N ASN A 113 8.99 9.07 0.23
CA ASN A 113 9.46 7.79 -0.29
C ASN A 113 10.01 6.97 0.87
N HIS A 114 9.54 5.73 1.01
CA HIS A 114 10.11 4.78 1.97
C HIS A 114 10.95 3.75 1.26
N LYS A 115 12.23 3.73 1.60
CA LYS A 115 13.17 2.72 1.13
C LYS A 115 13.05 1.47 1.98
N PHE A 116 12.61 0.38 1.36
CA PHE A 116 12.54 -0.91 2.02
C PHE A 116 13.94 -1.47 2.29
N THR A 117 14.09 -2.13 3.43
CA THR A 117 15.37 -2.64 3.93
C THR A 117 15.31 -4.11 4.33
N ASP A 118 14.13 -4.63 4.61
CA ASP A 118 13.91 -6.03 4.91
C ASP A 118 14.03 -6.89 3.64
N ALA A 119 14.83 -7.95 3.72
CA ALA A 119 15.14 -8.80 2.57
C ALA A 119 13.90 -9.47 1.98
N GLN A 120 12.96 -9.95 2.82
CA GLN A 120 11.73 -10.60 2.35
C GLN A 120 10.79 -9.61 1.67
N THR A 121 10.72 -8.39 2.20
CA THR A 121 9.93 -7.29 1.61
C THR A 121 10.51 -6.91 0.24
N LEU A 122 11.83 -6.76 0.13
CA LEU A 122 12.50 -6.49 -1.14
C LEU A 122 12.40 -7.63 -2.15
N GLU A 123 12.46 -8.89 -1.70
CA GLU A 123 12.25 -10.06 -2.54
C GLU A 123 10.84 -10.07 -3.13
N ASN A 124 9.81 -9.88 -2.29
CA ASN A 124 8.43 -9.88 -2.77
C ASN A 124 8.17 -8.72 -3.73
N THR A 125 8.65 -7.50 -3.44
CA THR A 125 8.46 -6.34 -4.34
C THR A 125 9.13 -6.50 -5.69
N ARG A 126 10.32 -7.13 -5.75
CA ARG A 126 10.96 -7.52 -7.02
C ARG A 126 10.13 -8.57 -7.77
N ALA A 127 9.71 -9.63 -7.09
CA ALA A 127 8.87 -10.66 -7.69
C ALA A 127 7.54 -10.07 -8.21
N GLN A 128 6.97 -9.08 -7.51
CA GLN A 128 5.80 -8.34 -7.96
C GLN A 128 6.07 -7.61 -9.29
N SER A 129 7.22 -6.95 -9.41
CA SER A 129 7.69 -6.30 -10.65
C SER A 129 7.84 -7.24 -11.85
N GLU A 130 8.00 -8.53 -11.58
CA GLU A 130 8.14 -9.60 -12.57
C GLU A 130 6.84 -10.41 -12.77
N GLY A 131 5.78 -10.11 -12.00
CA GLY A 131 4.49 -10.80 -12.07
C GLY A 131 4.43 -12.16 -11.37
N THR A 132 5.37 -12.44 -10.46
CA THR A 132 5.50 -13.72 -9.73
C THR A 132 5.45 -13.58 -8.20
N GLY A 133 5.38 -12.34 -7.70
CA GLY A 133 5.22 -12.02 -6.28
C GLY A 133 3.91 -12.52 -5.66
N GLN A 134 3.80 -12.36 -4.35
CA GLN A 134 2.72 -12.94 -3.56
C GLN A 134 1.94 -11.86 -2.79
N PHE A 135 0.64 -12.11 -2.64
CA PHE A 135 -0.14 -11.56 -1.54
C PHE A 135 0.13 -12.37 -0.27
N TYR A 136 -0.08 -11.76 0.90
CA TYR A 136 0.08 -12.44 2.19
C TYR A 136 1.47 -13.06 2.41
N TRP A 137 2.53 -12.38 1.97
CA TRP A 137 3.89 -12.88 2.16
C TRP A 137 4.31 -12.81 3.63
N LYS A 138 5.38 -13.53 3.97
CA LYS A 138 5.89 -13.62 5.34
C LYS A 138 6.55 -12.31 5.79
N GLY A 139 6.78 -12.20 7.10
CA GLY A 139 7.55 -11.09 7.67
C GLY A 139 6.72 -9.89 8.13
N GLY A 140 5.40 -9.92 8.02
CA GLY A 140 4.53 -8.87 8.58
C GLY A 140 4.46 -8.97 10.11
N THR A 141 5.52 -8.55 10.80
CA THR A 141 5.66 -8.64 12.26
C THR A 141 6.30 -7.36 12.81
N ALA A 142 6.15 -7.07 14.10
CA ALA A 142 6.77 -5.91 14.75
C ALA A 142 8.32 -5.89 14.68
N LYS A 143 8.96 -7.03 14.42
CA LYS A 143 10.42 -7.14 14.25
C LYS A 143 10.90 -6.73 12.85
N ASN A 144 10.00 -6.72 11.87
CA ASN A 144 10.33 -6.26 10.53
C ASN A 144 10.26 -4.72 10.51
N PRO A 145 11.39 -4.02 10.23
CA PRO A 145 11.42 -2.56 10.25
C PRO A 145 10.47 -1.94 9.23
N ASP A 146 10.31 -2.56 8.06
CA ASP A 146 9.42 -2.08 7.02
C ASP A 146 7.96 -2.28 7.40
N PHE A 147 7.61 -3.43 7.99
CA PHE A 147 6.25 -3.66 8.49
C PHE A 147 5.90 -2.68 9.59
N LYS A 148 6.81 -2.45 10.53
CA LYS A 148 6.61 -1.49 11.61
C LYS A 148 6.39 -0.08 11.06
N TRP A 149 7.23 0.36 10.12
CA TRP A 149 7.11 1.69 9.51
C TRP A 149 5.77 1.89 8.81
N VAL A 150 5.31 0.89 8.04
CA VAL A 150 4.02 0.92 7.34
C VAL A 150 2.88 0.87 8.35
N HIS A 151 2.95 -0.03 9.34
CA HIS A 151 1.95 -0.15 10.39
C HIS A 151 1.77 1.18 11.14
N GLU A 152 2.86 1.87 11.49
CA GLU A 152 2.85 3.19 12.13
C GLU A 152 2.18 4.28 11.30
N ARG A 153 2.07 4.09 9.97
CA ARG A 153 1.44 5.03 9.04
C ARG A 153 0.05 4.58 8.56
N TYR A 154 -0.27 3.30 8.73
CA TYR A 154 -1.58 2.70 8.48
C TYR A 154 -2.56 3.01 9.62
N ARG A 155 -2.82 4.31 9.86
CA ARG A 155 -3.64 4.77 10.99
C ARG A 155 -5.11 4.52 10.74
N HIS A 156 -5.78 3.93 11.71
CA HIS A 156 -7.24 3.72 11.76
C HIS A 156 -7.79 4.20 13.12
N LYS A 157 -9.12 4.26 13.28
CA LYS A 157 -9.77 4.85 14.48
C LYS A 157 -9.38 4.19 15.81
N LYS A 158 -8.92 2.94 15.78
CA LYS A 158 -8.48 2.14 16.94
C LYS A 158 -6.99 1.80 16.89
N TYR A 159 -6.18 2.59 16.19
CA TYR A 159 -4.76 2.34 16.03
C TYR A 159 -4.05 2.17 17.39
N LYS A 160 -3.15 1.20 17.46
CA LYS A 160 -2.21 1.00 18.57
C LYS A 160 -0.84 0.62 18.02
N PRO A 161 0.27 1.15 18.55
CA PRO A 161 1.62 0.71 18.17
C PRO A 161 1.83 -0.79 18.41
N ILE A 162 2.77 -1.38 17.66
CA ILE A 162 3.19 -2.79 17.74
C ILE A 162 4.67 -2.93 18.11
#